data_AF-A0AAC9Z934-F1
#
_entry.id   AF-A0AAC9Z934-F1
#
_cell.length_a   1.000
_cell.length_b   1.000
_cell.length_c   1.000
_cell.angle_alpha   90.00
_cell.angle_beta   90.00
_cell.angle_gamma   90.00
#
_symmetry.space_group_name_H-M   'P 1'
#
loop_
_entity.id
_entity.type
_entity.pdbx_description
1 polymer ?
#
loop_
_entity_poly.entity_id
_entity_poly.type
_entity_poly.pdbx_seq_one_letter_code
_entity_poly.pdbx_strand_id
1 'polypeptide(L)'
;MDFYINALAGVLTFGPIAAMVGATILGVFIGALPGLNPVMAIALLLPLTYSMDPLVALGMVAGIYNGSMYGGAIPSILLRIPGTPASIATTFDGFPMAEKGEASKALKVACYSSAIGGIASAIALMTVGPLLAKVTLLFGPAEYFWIAVFGMASVGVMVGSDPMKGLMAALLGLWVGTIGLDNLSGQARYTFGQTWLLGGMPLIVVLVGLYALPPVLQLAEKCDFKGLSAAAPKLQAVPFKKGELRGLIPTWLRASGIGISVGILPGAGGNIAAFLSYNTAKNADKDPDSFGKGNPKGVAAAECGNNADNAASMIPALALGIPGNVVAALVLSALVIHGLQPGPQLFQQSPVLVGGFMMEMLLTSVLILCLGGALATRVFAQFQRLPGVLLVPSILILMCVGVYVINGRPVDLWIMLLAGIAGYFLEKVDVSLAPIILGMILGPMAEQSVRRALLIARGDATDLVTRPISAVLAIATALVILWPIIKMLRTKNSSVDSSR
;
A
#
# COMPACT_ATOMS: atom_id res chain seq x y z
N MET A 1 -12.17 21.00 -16.65
CA MET A 1 -13.02 21.25 -15.47
C MET A 1 -14.19 20.26 -15.44
N ASP A 2 -14.81 20.02 -16.59
CA ASP A 2 -15.90 19.04 -16.79
C ASP A 2 -15.57 17.61 -16.34
N PHE A 3 -14.31 17.17 -16.49
CA PHE A 3 -13.84 15.86 -15.99
C PHE A 3 -14.12 15.66 -14.50
N TYR A 4 -13.75 16.63 -13.65
CA TYR A 4 -13.94 16.53 -12.20
C TYR A 4 -15.37 16.83 -11.77
N ILE A 5 -16.09 17.68 -12.51
CA ILE A 5 -17.51 17.97 -12.23
C ILE A 5 -18.35 16.71 -12.44
N ASN A 6 -18.15 16.01 -13.56
CA ASN A 6 -18.86 14.77 -13.86
C ASN A 6 -18.47 13.63 -12.90
N ALA A 7 -17.19 13.52 -12.55
CA ALA A 7 -16.72 12.57 -11.54
C ALA A 7 -17.36 12.85 -10.16
N LEU A 8 -17.39 14.12 -9.74
CA LEU A 8 -18.00 14.51 -8.48
C LEU A 8 -19.50 14.19 -8.45
N ALA A 9 -20.21 14.41 -9.55
CA ALA A 9 -21.63 14.06 -9.64
C ALA A 9 -21.87 12.56 -9.42
N GLY A 10 -21.00 11.69 -9.97
CA GLY A 10 -21.06 10.25 -9.74
C GLY A 10 -20.78 9.87 -8.29
N VAL A 11 -19.75 10.46 -7.68
CA VAL A 11 -19.34 10.20 -6.30
C VAL A 11 -20.36 10.72 -5.27
N LEU A 12 -21.12 11.77 -5.60
CA LEU A 12 -22.13 12.33 -4.71
C LEU A 12 -23.46 11.57 -4.73
N THR A 13 -23.57 10.47 -5.48
CA THR A 13 -24.72 9.58 -5.41
C THR A 13 -24.75 8.80 -4.08
N PHE A 14 -25.92 8.29 -3.70
CA PHE A 14 -26.11 7.65 -2.39
C PHE A 14 -25.19 6.44 -2.17
N GLY A 15 -24.98 5.61 -3.20
CA GLY A 15 -24.16 4.40 -3.12
C GLY A 15 -22.71 4.69 -2.72
N PRO A 16 -21.94 5.47 -3.52
CA PRO A 16 -20.55 5.82 -3.22
C PRO A 16 -20.41 6.61 -1.91
N ILE A 17 -21.32 7.54 -1.57
CA ILE A 17 -21.27 8.24 -0.27
C ILE A 17 -21.41 7.25 0.89
N ALA A 18 -22.43 6.39 0.86
CA ALA A 18 -22.67 5.42 1.92
C ALA A 18 -21.49 4.45 2.05
N ALA A 19 -20.94 3.99 0.92
CA ALA A 19 -19.73 3.18 0.86
C ALA A 19 -18.53 3.89 1.48
N MET A 20 -18.20 5.11 1.07
CA MET A 20 -17.07 5.87 1.59
C MET A 20 -17.19 6.10 3.10
N VAL A 21 -18.35 6.55 3.59
CA VAL A 21 -18.55 6.82 5.01
C VAL A 21 -18.47 5.53 5.82
N GLY A 22 -19.22 4.49 5.42
CA GLY A 22 -19.22 3.20 6.11
C GLY A 22 -17.85 2.54 6.11
N ALA A 23 -17.17 2.55 4.97
CA ALA A 23 -15.84 1.98 4.81
C ALA A 23 -14.75 2.78 5.52
N THR A 24 -14.86 4.12 5.59
CA THR A 24 -13.92 4.93 6.38
C THR A 24 -14.05 4.59 7.86
N ILE A 25 -15.28 4.50 8.37
CA ILE A 25 -15.56 4.12 9.75
C ILE A 25 -15.02 2.71 10.03
N LEU A 26 -15.34 1.74 9.17
CA LEU A 26 -14.83 0.36 9.26
C LEU A 26 -13.30 0.32 9.18
N GLY A 27 -12.70 1.08 8.27
CA GLY A 27 -11.26 1.21 8.12
C GLY A 27 -10.60 1.67 9.41
N VAL A 28 -11.10 2.75 10.02
CA VAL A 28 -10.61 3.24 11.32
C VAL A 28 -10.68 2.14 12.38
N PHE A 29 -11.75 1.34 12.40
CA PHE A 29 -11.87 0.21 13.33
C PHE A 29 -10.86 -0.89 13.08
N ILE A 30 -10.71 -1.32 11.82
CA ILE A 30 -9.75 -2.35 11.44
C ILE A 30 -8.34 -1.89 11.79
N GLY A 31 -7.95 -0.67 11.41
CA GLY A 31 -6.62 -0.15 11.70
C GLY A 31 -6.32 -0.05 13.19
N ALA A 32 -7.35 0.19 14.01
CA ALA A 32 -7.19 0.29 15.45
C ALA A 32 -7.07 -1.08 16.16
N LEU A 33 -7.43 -2.18 15.49
CA LEU A 33 -7.30 -3.53 16.04
C LEU A 33 -5.87 -4.05 15.86
N PRO A 34 -5.16 -4.41 16.95
CA PRO A 34 -3.83 -5.00 16.85
C PRO A 34 -3.88 -6.30 16.01
N GLY A 35 -2.99 -6.41 15.03
CA GLY A 35 -2.88 -7.58 14.17
C GLY A 35 -3.77 -7.54 12.91
N LEU A 36 -4.71 -6.60 12.81
CA LEU A 36 -5.45 -6.33 11.57
C LEU A 36 -4.82 -5.14 10.85
N ASN A 37 -4.47 -5.33 9.58
CA ASN A 37 -3.84 -4.28 8.77
C ASN A 37 -4.67 -3.94 7.52
N PRO A 38 -4.36 -2.82 6.85
CA PRO A 38 -5.14 -2.33 5.70
C PRO A 38 -5.08 -3.28 4.50
N VAL A 39 -3.94 -3.94 4.31
CA VAL A 39 -3.74 -4.89 3.21
C VAL A 39 -4.70 -6.08 3.38
N MET A 40 -4.78 -6.64 4.59
CA MET A 40 -5.72 -7.71 4.90
C MET A 40 -7.17 -7.24 4.76
N ALA A 41 -7.52 -6.06 5.29
CA ALA A 41 -8.89 -5.54 5.18
C ALA A 41 -9.37 -5.37 3.74
N ILE A 42 -8.52 -4.80 2.89
CA ILE A 42 -8.82 -4.61 1.47
C ILE A 42 -8.85 -5.97 0.75
N ALA A 43 -7.91 -6.87 1.04
CA ALA A 43 -7.92 -8.21 0.46
C ALA A 43 -9.20 -9.00 0.78
N LEU A 44 -9.75 -8.85 1.99
CA LEU A 44 -11.04 -9.44 2.38
C LEU A 44 -12.24 -8.76 1.71
N LEU A 45 -12.12 -7.46 1.42
CA LEU A 45 -13.15 -6.67 0.78
C LEU A 45 -13.28 -6.99 -0.71
N LEU A 46 -12.16 -7.15 -1.43
CA LEU A 46 -12.16 -7.26 -2.90
C LEU A 46 -13.09 -8.35 -3.46
N PRO A 47 -13.17 -9.56 -2.88
CA PRO A 47 -14.06 -10.57 -3.40
C PRO A 47 -15.54 -10.23 -3.17
N LEU A 48 -15.85 -9.50 -2.09
CA LEU A 48 -17.20 -9.05 -1.76
C LEU A 48 -17.65 -7.89 -2.65
N THR A 49 -16.70 -7.12 -3.20
CA THR A 49 -17.02 -6.00 -4.09
C THR A 49 -17.30 -6.42 -5.52
N TYR A 50 -17.06 -7.69 -5.89
CA TYR A 50 -17.18 -8.15 -7.28
C TYR A 50 -18.54 -7.85 -7.92
N SER A 51 -19.63 -8.06 -7.19
CA SER A 51 -21.00 -7.82 -7.67
C SER A 51 -21.48 -6.37 -7.51
N MET A 52 -20.63 -5.48 -6.99
CA MET A 52 -20.97 -4.09 -6.75
C MET A 52 -20.65 -3.23 -7.97
N ASP A 53 -21.32 -2.08 -8.05
CA ASP A 53 -20.90 -1.03 -9.00
C ASP A 53 -19.42 -0.66 -8.73
N PRO A 54 -18.57 -0.58 -9.78
CA PRO A 54 -17.14 -0.35 -9.60
C PRO A 54 -16.78 0.93 -8.84
N LEU A 55 -17.57 2.01 -8.99
CA LEU A 55 -17.31 3.24 -8.24
C LEU A 55 -17.62 3.03 -6.75
N VAL A 56 -18.73 2.36 -6.42
CA VAL A 56 -19.05 1.99 -5.03
C VAL A 56 -17.97 1.11 -4.41
N ALA A 57 -17.49 0.11 -5.15
CA ALA A 57 -16.40 -0.78 -4.72
C ALA A 57 -15.10 0.01 -4.42
N LEU A 58 -14.72 0.90 -5.32
CA LEU A 58 -13.55 1.76 -5.18
C LEU A 58 -13.69 2.75 -4.01
N GLY A 59 -14.89 3.27 -3.76
CA GLY A 59 -15.20 4.09 -2.59
C GLY A 59 -15.04 3.33 -1.27
N MET A 60 -15.40 2.04 -1.24
CA MET A 60 -15.12 1.18 -0.09
C MET A 60 -13.62 0.97 0.11
N VAL A 61 -12.87 0.72 -0.96
CA VAL A 61 -11.41 0.55 -0.89
C VAL A 61 -10.73 1.84 -0.40
N ALA A 62 -11.11 2.99 -0.95
CA ALA A 62 -10.59 4.30 -0.52
C ALA A 62 -10.88 4.56 0.97
N GLY A 63 -12.11 4.28 1.41
CA GLY A 63 -12.52 4.45 2.80
C GLY A 63 -11.75 3.53 3.75
N ILE A 64 -11.68 2.22 3.45
CA ILE A 64 -10.89 1.30 4.27
C ILE A 64 -9.43 1.72 4.29
N TYR A 65 -8.85 2.07 3.14
CA TYR A 65 -7.43 2.37 3.05
C TYR A 65 -7.05 3.60 3.89
N ASN A 66 -7.69 4.74 3.65
CA ASN A 66 -7.41 5.96 4.39
C ASN A 66 -7.81 5.82 5.87
N GLY A 67 -8.97 5.24 6.15
CA GLY A 67 -9.46 5.04 7.51
C GLY A 67 -8.53 4.16 8.35
N SER A 68 -8.06 3.04 7.81
CA SER A 68 -7.22 2.09 8.53
C SER A 68 -5.77 2.56 8.70
N MET A 69 -5.24 3.33 7.75
CA MET A 69 -3.95 4.01 7.89
C MET A 69 -3.95 4.97 9.09
N TYR A 70 -4.99 5.78 9.25
CA TYR A 70 -5.17 6.60 10.46
C TYR A 70 -5.48 5.76 11.71
N GLY A 71 -6.35 4.75 11.59
CA GLY A 71 -6.73 3.85 12.70
C GLY A 71 -5.52 3.21 13.37
N GLY A 72 -4.49 2.85 12.60
CA GLY A 72 -3.22 2.29 13.08
C GLY A 72 -2.45 3.18 14.06
N ALA A 73 -2.62 4.51 13.99
CA ALA A 73 -1.99 5.45 14.90
C ALA A 73 -2.53 5.33 16.34
N ILE A 74 -3.78 4.89 16.51
CA ILE A 74 -4.46 4.82 17.81
C ILE A 74 -3.78 3.83 18.77
N PRO A 75 -3.63 2.54 18.43
CA PRO A 75 -2.91 1.59 19.29
C PRO A 75 -1.40 1.90 19.35
N SER A 76 -0.83 2.53 18.32
CA SER A 76 0.57 2.99 18.32
C SER A 76 0.84 4.02 19.42
N ILE A 77 -0.06 4.99 19.56
CA ILE A 77 0.03 6.06 20.56
C ILE A 77 -0.33 5.56 21.95
N LEU A 78 -1.41 4.79 22.09
CA LEU A 78 -1.95 4.44 23.40
C LEU A 78 -1.27 3.24 24.06
N LEU A 79 -0.81 2.28 23.26
CA LEU A 79 -0.32 0.99 23.77
C LEU A 79 1.10 0.64 23.29
N ARG A 80 1.72 1.48 22.44
CA ARG A 80 2.98 1.15 21.76
C ARG A 80 2.91 -0.12 20.91
N ILE A 81 1.72 -0.50 20.48
CA ILE A 81 1.49 -1.67 19.61
C ILE A 81 1.10 -1.13 18.23
N PRO A 82 2.01 -1.07 17.25
CA PRO A 82 1.71 -0.49 15.96
C PRO A 82 0.69 -1.33 15.21
N GLY A 83 -0.40 -0.70 14.74
CA GLY A 83 -1.42 -1.36 13.92
C GLY A 83 -0.96 -1.64 12.49
N THR A 84 0.02 -0.87 12.00
CA THR A 84 0.62 -1.05 10.67
C THR A 84 2.14 -0.88 10.75
N PRO A 85 2.92 -1.46 9.82
CA PRO A 85 4.37 -1.24 9.77
C PRO A 85 4.74 0.25 9.71
N ALA A 86 3.96 1.07 8.99
CA ALA A 86 4.22 2.49 8.88
C ALA A 86 3.99 3.27 10.18
N SER A 87 3.07 2.80 11.03
CA SER A 87 2.78 3.43 12.33
C SER A 87 3.87 3.14 13.39
N ILE A 88 4.89 2.33 13.08
CA ILE A 88 6.04 2.13 13.99
C ILE A 88 6.70 3.48 14.30
N ALA A 89 6.95 4.32 13.29
CA ALA A 89 7.55 5.64 13.50
C ALA A 89 6.68 6.54 14.40
N THR A 90 5.36 6.38 14.36
CA THR A 90 4.42 7.09 15.22
C THR A 90 4.59 6.72 16.70
N THR A 91 5.00 5.49 17.00
CA THR A 91 5.24 5.05 18.39
C THR A 91 6.39 5.82 19.06
N PHE A 92 7.35 6.33 18.29
CA PHE A 92 8.56 6.97 18.82
C PHE A 92 8.26 8.22 19.65
N ASP A 93 7.28 9.02 19.22
CA ASP A 93 6.85 10.20 19.97
C ASP A 93 5.41 10.09 20.47
N GLY A 94 4.56 9.34 19.78
CA GLY A 94 3.15 9.18 20.16
C GLY A 94 2.98 8.52 21.53
N PHE A 95 3.69 7.43 21.77
CA PHE A 95 3.61 6.72 23.04
C PHE A 95 4.21 7.52 24.22
N PRO A 96 5.41 8.13 24.11
CA PRO A 96 5.90 9.01 25.17
C PRO A 96 4.98 10.22 25.46
N MET A 97 4.26 10.75 24.47
CA MET A 97 3.23 11.77 24.72
C MET A 97 2.08 11.20 25.56
N ALA A 98 1.64 9.97 25.28
CA ALA A 98 0.60 9.30 26.05
C ALA A 98 1.01 9.04 27.51
N GLU A 99 2.26 8.59 27.74
CA GLU A 99 2.82 8.40 29.08
C GLU A 99 2.87 9.70 29.91
N LYS A 100 3.02 10.85 29.24
CA LYS A 100 2.97 12.18 29.85
C LYS A 100 1.55 12.72 30.08
N GLY A 101 0.51 11.92 29.82
CA GLY A 101 -0.89 12.35 29.91
C GLY A 101 -1.37 13.19 28.72
N GLU A 102 -0.57 13.35 27.66
CA GLU A 102 -0.93 14.09 26.44
C GLU A 102 -1.54 13.19 25.35
N ALA A 103 -2.06 12.01 25.70
CA ALA A 103 -2.62 11.04 24.74
C ALA A 103 -3.67 11.65 23.80
N SER A 104 -4.61 12.44 24.34
CA SER A 104 -5.65 13.12 23.54
C SER A 104 -5.05 14.07 22.51
N LYS A 105 -3.95 14.74 22.87
CA LYS A 105 -3.25 15.67 21.99
C LYS A 105 -2.48 14.92 20.90
N ALA A 106 -1.77 13.84 21.25
CA ALA A 106 -1.09 12.99 20.28
C ALA A 106 -2.06 12.42 19.24
N LEU A 107 -3.23 11.94 19.67
CA LEU A 107 -4.27 11.41 18.77
C LEU A 107 -4.85 12.48 17.84
N LYS A 108 -5.05 13.71 18.34
CA LYS A 108 -5.46 14.83 17.48
C LYS A 108 -4.38 15.18 16.46
N VAL A 109 -3.11 15.26 16.89
CA VAL A 109 -1.99 15.53 15.97
C VAL A 109 -1.92 14.46 14.88
N ALA A 110 -2.04 13.18 15.25
CA ALA A 110 -2.12 12.08 14.29
C ALA A 110 -3.28 12.29 13.31
N CYS A 111 -4.51 12.51 13.80
CA CYS A 111 -5.70 12.72 12.96
C CYS A 111 -5.52 13.84 11.93
N TYR A 112 -5.09 15.03 12.36
CA TYR A 112 -4.83 16.15 11.44
C TYR A 112 -3.72 15.82 10.45
N SER A 113 -2.66 15.17 10.90
CA SER A 113 -1.50 14.84 10.06
C SER A 113 -1.85 13.80 9.00
N SER A 114 -2.58 12.74 9.38
CA SER A 114 -3.04 11.70 8.47
C SER A 114 -3.95 12.29 7.39
N ALA A 115 -4.92 13.13 7.79
CA ALA A 115 -5.80 13.76 6.83
C ALA A 115 -5.09 14.76 5.90
N ILE A 116 -4.18 15.58 6.42
CA ILE A 116 -3.42 16.53 5.59
C ILE A 116 -2.52 15.80 4.59
N GLY A 117 -1.85 14.72 5.02
CA GLY A 117 -1.09 13.85 4.13
C GLY A 117 -1.97 13.20 3.04
N GLY A 118 -3.12 12.65 3.44
CA GLY A 118 -4.10 12.05 2.52
C GLY A 118 -4.65 13.05 1.50
N ILE A 119 -5.03 14.25 1.94
CA ILE A 119 -5.50 15.33 1.06
C ILE A 119 -4.38 15.74 0.09
N ALA A 120 -3.16 15.95 0.59
CA ALA A 120 -2.04 16.36 -0.25
C ALA A 120 -1.72 15.32 -1.34
N SER A 121 -1.73 14.03 -0.98
CA SER A 121 -1.50 12.95 -1.95
C SER A 121 -2.66 12.75 -2.91
N ALA A 122 -3.91 12.97 -2.48
CA ALA A 122 -5.07 12.91 -3.37
C ALA A 122 -5.04 14.06 -4.39
N ILE A 123 -4.65 15.27 -3.97
CA ILE A 123 -4.42 16.39 -4.89
C ILE A 123 -3.28 16.06 -5.86
N ALA A 124 -2.19 15.46 -5.38
CA ALA A 124 -1.11 14.99 -6.25
C ALA A 124 -1.61 13.94 -7.26
N LEU A 125 -2.45 13.01 -6.83
CA LEU A 125 -3.08 12.01 -7.72
C LEU A 125 -3.94 12.67 -8.80
N MET A 126 -4.78 13.64 -8.43
CA MET A 126 -5.66 14.37 -9.35
C MET A 126 -4.89 15.27 -10.34
N THR A 127 -3.66 15.65 -10.02
CA THR A 127 -2.87 16.56 -10.86
C THR A 127 -1.84 15.80 -11.68
N VAL A 128 -1.01 14.99 -11.01
CA VAL A 128 0.08 14.22 -11.61
C VAL A 128 -0.44 12.98 -12.33
N GLY A 129 -1.49 12.32 -11.84
CA GLY A 129 -2.05 11.11 -12.45
C GLY A 129 -2.45 11.31 -13.93
N PRO A 130 -3.34 12.27 -14.25
CA PRO A 130 -3.70 12.56 -15.64
C PRO A 130 -2.53 13.04 -16.50
N LEU A 131 -1.55 13.74 -15.91
CA LEU A 131 -0.36 14.20 -16.63
C LEU A 131 0.53 13.01 -17.00
N LEU A 132 0.77 12.11 -16.06
CA LEU A 132 1.53 10.88 -16.27
C LEU A 132 0.85 10.00 -17.33
N ALA A 133 -0.47 9.82 -17.25
CA ALA A 133 -1.23 9.05 -18.23
C ALA A 133 -1.10 9.58 -19.68
N LYS A 134 -0.86 10.89 -19.87
CA LYS A 134 -0.55 11.45 -21.19
C LYS A 134 0.87 11.13 -21.65
N VAL A 135 1.84 11.21 -20.74
CA VAL A 135 3.24 10.87 -21.04
C VAL A 135 3.37 9.39 -21.43
N THR A 136 2.62 8.51 -20.78
CA THR A 136 2.65 7.07 -21.06
C THR A 136 2.11 6.68 -22.44
N LEU A 137 1.39 7.57 -23.12
CA LEU A 137 1.00 7.37 -24.53
C LEU A 137 2.22 7.39 -25.47
N LEU A 138 3.36 7.92 -25.03
CA LEU A 138 4.61 7.92 -25.79
C LEU A 138 5.40 6.62 -25.63
N PHE A 139 4.99 5.74 -24.72
CA PHE A 139 5.74 4.53 -24.38
C PHE A 139 5.41 3.39 -25.35
N GLY A 140 6.46 2.71 -25.84
CA GLY A 140 6.34 1.49 -26.60
C GLY A 140 6.68 0.26 -25.76
N PRO A 141 6.72 -0.93 -26.38
CA PRO A 141 7.03 -2.18 -25.68
C PRO A 141 8.41 -2.17 -24.98
N ALA A 142 9.43 -1.53 -25.55
CA ALA A 142 10.74 -1.42 -24.92
C ALA A 142 10.70 -0.65 -23.59
N GLU A 143 9.96 0.46 -23.53
CA GLU A 143 9.81 1.26 -22.31
C GLU A 143 9.02 0.49 -21.25
N TYR A 144 7.90 -0.16 -21.62
CA TYR A 144 7.12 -0.98 -20.67
C TYR A 144 7.94 -2.16 -20.11
N PHE A 145 8.82 -2.76 -20.92
CA PHE A 145 9.76 -3.77 -20.43
C PHE A 145 10.66 -3.20 -19.33
N TRP A 146 11.37 -2.11 -19.60
CA TRP A 146 12.29 -1.54 -18.61
C TRP A 146 11.59 -0.98 -17.38
N ILE A 147 10.38 -0.44 -17.54
CA ILE A 147 9.57 -0.01 -16.42
C ILE A 147 9.20 -1.21 -15.53
N ALA A 148 8.81 -2.34 -16.11
CA ALA A 148 8.50 -3.56 -15.37
C ALA A 148 9.72 -4.09 -14.62
N VAL A 149 10.88 -4.14 -15.29
CA VAL A 149 12.15 -4.58 -14.69
C VAL A 149 12.59 -3.61 -13.59
N PHE A 150 12.50 -2.30 -13.84
CA PHE A 150 12.79 -1.27 -12.84
C PHE A 150 11.91 -1.41 -11.60
N GLY A 151 10.60 -1.62 -11.79
CA GLY A 151 9.66 -1.83 -10.68
C GLY A 151 10.02 -3.06 -9.86
N MET A 152 10.25 -4.21 -10.51
CA MET A 152 10.66 -5.45 -9.81
C MET A 152 12.00 -5.28 -9.09
N ALA A 153 12.99 -4.67 -9.73
CA ALA A 153 14.31 -4.43 -9.15
C ALA A 153 14.26 -3.46 -7.96
N SER A 154 13.52 -2.36 -8.09
CA SER A 154 13.35 -1.35 -7.03
C SER A 154 12.78 -1.99 -5.77
N VAL A 155 11.71 -2.77 -5.90
CA VAL A 155 11.09 -3.43 -4.75
C VAL A 155 11.96 -4.54 -4.18
N GLY A 156 12.57 -5.36 -5.05
CA GLY A 156 13.47 -6.44 -4.65
C GLY A 156 14.66 -5.92 -3.85
N VAL A 157 15.18 -4.73 -4.19
CA VAL A 157 16.34 -4.14 -3.51
C VAL A 157 15.97 -3.27 -2.31
N MET A 158 14.84 -2.55 -2.33
CA MET A 158 14.54 -1.50 -1.35
C MET A 158 13.67 -1.93 -0.16
N VAL A 159 12.89 -3.01 -0.28
CA VAL A 159 11.87 -3.37 0.74
C VAL A 159 12.40 -4.34 1.80
N GLY A 160 13.51 -5.02 1.54
CA GLY A 160 14.11 -6.01 2.42
C GLY A 160 15.40 -5.55 3.10
N SER A 161 15.77 -6.24 4.19
CA SER A 161 17.11 -6.15 4.78
C SER A 161 18.17 -6.78 3.87
N ASP A 162 17.77 -7.80 3.11
CA ASP A 162 18.61 -8.54 2.16
C ASP A 162 18.09 -8.35 0.71
N PRO A 163 18.80 -7.58 -0.12
CA PRO A 163 18.45 -7.36 -1.52
C PRO A 163 18.37 -8.64 -2.35
N MET A 164 19.16 -9.68 -2.01
CA MET A 164 19.16 -10.94 -2.75
C MET A 164 17.86 -11.69 -2.50
N LYS A 165 17.41 -11.78 -1.24
CA LYS A 165 16.11 -12.37 -0.89
C LYS A 165 14.96 -11.67 -1.61
N GLY A 166 15.00 -10.34 -1.68
CA GLY A 166 13.97 -9.57 -2.37
C GLY A 166 13.98 -9.77 -3.89
N LEU A 167 15.15 -9.85 -4.54
CA LEU A 167 15.24 -10.19 -5.96
C LEU A 167 14.77 -11.62 -6.25
N MET A 168 15.14 -12.60 -5.42
CA MET A 168 14.63 -13.97 -5.53
C MET A 168 13.10 -14.03 -5.37
N ALA A 169 12.55 -13.25 -4.44
CA ALA A 169 11.11 -13.12 -4.26
C ALA A 169 10.43 -12.49 -5.49
N ALA A 170 11.03 -11.46 -6.11
CA ALA A 170 10.52 -10.90 -7.36
C ALA A 170 10.54 -11.91 -8.52
N LEU A 171 11.61 -12.69 -8.64
CA LEU A 171 11.71 -13.75 -9.64
C LEU A 171 10.72 -14.90 -9.39
N LEU A 172 10.49 -15.27 -8.13
CA LEU A 172 9.46 -16.22 -7.75
C LEU A 172 8.08 -15.70 -8.16
N GLY A 173 7.80 -14.42 -7.90
CA GLY A 173 6.60 -13.75 -8.36
C GLY A 173 6.43 -13.79 -9.88
N LEU A 174 7.48 -13.47 -10.62
CA LEU A 174 7.50 -13.54 -12.09
C LEU A 174 7.20 -14.95 -12.58
N TRP A 175 7.81 -15.97 -11.97
CA TRP A 175 7.52 -17.36 -12.31
C TRP A 175 6.05 -17.70 -12.07
N VAL A 176 5.50 -17.39 -10.89
CA VAL A 176 4.08 -17.62 -10.56
C VAL A 176 3.15 -16.87 -11.52
N GLY A 177 3.47 -15.63 -11.88
CA GLY A 177 2.67 -14.81 -12.79
C GLY A 177 2.66 -15.32 -14.24
N THR A 178 3.68 -16.09 -14.65
CA THR A 178 3.79 -16.65 -16.01
C THR A 178 3.18 -18.03 -16.16
N ILE A 179 2.67 -18.63 -15.07
CA ILE A 179 1.89 -19.87 -15.08
C ILE A 179 0.60 -19.65 -15.88
N GLY A 180 0.30 -20.58 -16.78
CA GLY A 180 -0.91 -20.56 -17.61
C GLY A 180 -0.63 -20.44 -19.10
N LEU A 181 -1.62 -19.97 -19.86
CA LEU A 181 -1.49 -19.77 -21.30
C LEU A 181 -0.60 -18.57 -21.62
N ASP A 182 0.36 -18.76 -22.51
CA ASP A 182 1.11 -17.68 -23.11
C ASP A 182 0.23 -16.93 -24.13
N ASN A 183 -0.07 -15.65 -23.86
CA ASN A 183 -0.89 -14.81 -24.74
C ASN A 183 -0.29 -14.60 -26.14
N LEU A 184 1.02 -14.77 -26.32
CA LEU A 184 1.69 -14.57 -27.62
C LEU A 184 1.71 -15.85 -28.47
N SER A 185 1.97 -17.01 -27.88
CA SER A 185 2.08 -18.28 -28.62
C SER A 185 0.88 -19.22 -28.47
N GLY A 186 -0.02 -18.96 -27.52
CA GLY A 186 -1.13 -19.86 -27.17
C GLY A 186 -0.70 -21.14 -26.43
N GLN A 187 0.59 -21.30 -26.12
CA GLN A 187 1.11 -22.50 -25.46
C GLN A 187 0.83 -22.48 -23.96
N ALA A 188 0.46 -23.64 -23.40
CA ALA A 188 0.30 -23.81 -21.96
C ALA A 188 1.67 -23.96 -21.27
N ARG A 189 1.92 -23.17 -20.23
CA ARG A 189 3.19 -23.15 -19.47
C ARG A 189 2.93 -23.44 -18.01
N TYR A 190 3.73 -24.34 -17.44
CA TYR A 190 3.68 -24.70 -16.01
C TYR A 190 2.28 -25.14 -15.54
N THR A 191 1.46 -25.70 -16.43
CA THR A 191 0.09 -26.16 -16.12
C THR A 191 0.04 -27.61 -15.64
N PHE A 192 1.13 -28.37 -15.79
CA PHE A 192 1.23 -29.77 -15.34
C PHE A 192 0.06 -30.67 -15.80
N GLY A 193 -0.49 -30.40 -16.99
CA GLY A 193 -1.65 -31.12 -17.54
C GLY A 193 -3.00 -30.75 -16.92
N GLN A 194 -3.02 -29.80 -15.98
CA GLN A 194 -4.22 -29.37 -15.27
C GLN A 194 -4.92 -28.21 -15.99
N THR A 195 -6.18 -28.39 -16.35
CA THR A 195 -6.99 -27.39 -17.07
C THR A 195 -7.26 -26.13 -16.25
N TRP A 196 -7.37 -26.29 -14.93
CA TRP A 196 -7.63 -25.19 -14.01
C TRP A 196 -6.45 -24.20 -13.90
N LEU A 197 -5.24 -24.60 -14.31
CA LEU A 197 -4.05 -23.74 -14.40
C LEU A 197 -3.93 -22.98 -15.73
N LEU A 198 -4.75 -23.28 -16.74
CA LEU A 198 -4.67 -22.60 -18.04
C LEU A 198 -4.92 -21.09 -17.94
N GLY A 199 -5.81 -20.67 -17.02
CA GLY A 199 -6.06 -19.26 -16.69
C GLY A 199 -5.00 -18.62 -15.79
N GLY A 200 -3.96 -19.37 -15.41
CA GLY A 200 -2.93 -18.93 -14.48
C GLY A 200 -3.38 -18.94 -13.01
N MET A 201 -2.54 -18.34 -12.16
CA MET A 201 -2.79 -18.21 -10.72
C MET A 201 -3.57 -16.92 -10.44
N PRO A 202 -4.81 -16.97 -9.89
CA PRO A 202 -5.60 -15.76 -9.69
C PRO A 202 -4.93 -14.83 -8.68
N LEU A 203 -4.57 -13.63 -9.12
CA LEU A 203 -3.79 -12.66 -8.34
C LEU A 203 -4.45 -12.32 -6.99
N ILE A 204 -5.78 -12.12 -6.95
CA ILE A 204 -6.50 -11.82 -5.70
C ILE A 204 -6.47 -13.00 -4.74
N VAL A 205 -6.59 -14.23 -5.24
CA VAL A 205 -6.55 -15.43 -4.41
C VAL A 205 -5.17 -15.58 -3.75
N VAL A 206 -4.11 -15.33 -4.52
CA VAL A 206 -2.73 -15.35 -4.01
C VAL A 206 -2.48 -14.18 -3.05
N LEU A 207 -3.01 -12.99 -3.32
CA LEU A 207 -2.93 -11.82 -2.42
C LEU A 207 -3.62 -12.08 -1.07
N VAL A 208 -4.85 -12.60 -1.10
CA VAL A 208 -5.59 -12.99 0.10
C VAL A 208 -4.83 -14.07 0.87
N GLY A 209 -4.31 -15.07 0.17
CA GLY A 209 -3.45 -16.10 0.77
C GLY A 209 -2.24 -15.49 1.47
N LEU A 210 -1.39 -14.76 0.74
CA LEU A 210 -0.12 -14.23 1.23
C LEU A 210 -0.28 -13.17 2.33
N TYR A 211 -1.27 -12.28 2.26
CA TYR A 211 -1.36 -11.11 3.15
C TYR A 211 -2.48 -11.18 4.18
N ALA A 212 -3.52 -11.97 3.97
CA ALA A 212 -4.61 -12.07 4.92
C ALA A 212 -4.52 -13.31 5.80
N LEU A 213 -4.03 -14.46 5.29
CA LEU A 213 -3.99 -15.68 6.10
C LEU A 213 -2.94 -15.63 7.23
N PRO A 214 -1.67 -15.20 7.01
CA PRO A 214 -0.66 -15.21 8.08
C PRO A 214 -1.05 -14.34 9.29
N PRO A 215 -1.55 -13.10 9.13
CA PRO A 215 -2.00 -12.29 10.28
C PRO A 215 -3.16 -12.94 11.05
N VAL A 216 -4.07 -13.62 10.36
CA VAL A 216 -5.20 -14.32 11.00
C VAL A 216 -4.72 -15.53 11.81
N LEU A 217 -3.74 -16.28 11.30
CA LEU A 217 -3.11 -17.38 12.03
C LEU A 217 -2.33 -16.88 13.25
N GLN A 218 -1.56 -15.80 13.10
CA GLN A 218 -0.86 -15.17 14.21
C GLN A 218 -1.82 -14.61 15.27
N LEU A 219 -2.97 -14.07 14.85
CA LEU A 219 -4.03 -13.66 15.75
C LEU A 219 -4.58 -14.87 16.52
N ALA A 220 -4.78 -16.01 15.85
CA ALA A 220 -5.21 -17.25 16.48
C ALA A 220 -4.19 -17.78 17.50
N GLU A 221 -2.89 -17.73 17.19
CA GLU A 221 -1.81 -18.12 18.11
C GLU A 221 -1.76 -17.26 19.38
N LYS A 222 -2.05 -15.96 19.26
CA LYS A 222 -1.99 -14.99 20.36
C LYS A 222 -3.33 -14.77 21.07
N CYS A 223 -4.40 -15.44 20.64
CA CYS A 223 -5.72 -15.28 21.24
C CYS A 223 -5.70 -15.79 22.69
N ASP A 224 -5.75 -14.86 23.64
CA ASP A 224 -6.05 -15.14 25.03
C ASP A 224 -7.58 -15.11 25.24
N PHE A 225 -8.13 -16.03 26.04
CA PHE A 225 -9.58 -16.12 26.31
C PHE A 225 -10.11 -14.91 27.08
N LYS A 226 -9.20 -14.13 27.67
CA LYS A 226 -9.48 -12.85 28.29
C LYS A 226 -9.22 -11.78 27.23
N GLY A 227 -10.29 -11.25 26.61
CA GLY A 227 -10.17 -10.06 25.75
C GLY A 227 -9.34 -8.98 26.45
N LEU A 228 -8.63 -8.12 25.69
CA LEU A 228 -7.69 -7.14 26.24
C LEU A 228 -8.32 -6.40 27.43
N SER A 229 -7.90 -6.78 28.64
CA SER A 229 -8.32 -6.11 29.88
C SER A 229 -7.46 -4.88 30.04
N ALA A 230 -7.73 -3.87 29.22
CA ALA A 230 -7.13 -2.56 29.38
C ALA A 230 -8.20 -1.61 29.91
N ALA A 231 -8.01 -1.15 31.14
CA ALA A 231 -8.72 0.01 31.65
C ALA A 231 -8.55 1.13 30.61
N ALA A 232 -9.65 1.57 29.99
CA ALA A 232 -9.62 2.63 29.00
C ALA A 232 -8.86 3.83 29.61
N PRO A 233 -7.72 4.27 29.02
CA PRO A 233 -7.00 5.39 29.57
C PRO A 233 -7.95 6.58 29.65
N LYS A 234 -8.02 7.21 30.82
CA LYS A 234 -8.83 8.43 31.02
C LYS A 234 -8.24 9.52 30.12
N LEU A 235 -8.83 9.69 28.93
CA LEU A 235 -8.47 10.74 27.99
C LEU A 235 -8.93 12.09 28.57
N GLN A 236 -8.07 12.74 29.35
CA GLN A 236 -8.29 14.15 29.67
C GLN A 236 -8.13 14.96 28.38
N ALA A 237 -9.10 15.82 28.10
CA ALA A 237 -9.09 16.67 26.93
C ALA A 237 -8.03 17.77 27.12
N VAL A 238 -6.85 17.58 26.55
CA VAL A 238 -5.84 18.64 26.46
C VAL A 238 -6.15 19.49 25.22
N PRO A 239 -6.51 20.78 25.38
CA PRO A 239 -6.70 21.67 24.24
C PRO A 239 -5.34 22.06 23.64
N PHE A 240 -5.31 22.31 22.34
CA PHE A 240 -4.12 22.89 21.70
C PHE A 240 -3.89 24.31 22.20
N LYS A 241 -2.63 24.67 22.44
CA LYS A 241 -2.28 26.08 22.68
C LYS A 241 -2.49 26.88 21.39
N LYS A 242 -2.86 28.16 21.51
CA LYS A 242 -3.00 29.05 20.34
C LYS A 242 -1.70 29.05 19.53
N GLY A 243 -1.77 28.75 18.24
CA GLY A 243 -0.62 28.72 17.32
C GLY A 243 0.16 27.40 17.26
N GLU A 244 -0.13 26.42 18.13
CA GLU A 244 0.57 25.14 18.16
C GLU A 244 0.38 24.32 16.87
N LEU A 245 -0.84 24.32 16.32
CA LEU A 245 -1.15 23.73 15.01
C LEU A 245 -0.43 24.45 13.85
N ARG A 246 -0.28 25.77 13.92
CA ARG A 246 0.45 26.53 12.87
C ARG A 246 1.94 26.17 12.86
N GLY A 247 2.50 25.82 14.01
CA GLY A 247 3.88 25.33 14.12
C GLY A 247 4.14 23.99 13.43
N LEU A 248 3.10 23.21 13.12
CA LEU A 248 3.20 21.92 12.43
C LEU A 248 3.15 22.05 10.90
N ILE A 249 2.73 23.19 10.36
CA ILE A 249 2.60 23.41 8.91
C ILE A 249 3.90 23.10 8.14
N PRO A 250 5.10 23.57 8.57
CA PRO A 250 6.33 23.23 7.87
C PRO A 250 6.63 21.72 7.87
N THR A 251 6.29 21.04 8.96
CA THR A 251 6.45 19.59 9.10
C THR A 251 5.51 18.86 8.13
N TRP A 252 4.24 19.25 8.06
CA TRP A 252 3.28 18.66 7.13
C TRP A 252 3.67 18.87 5.68
N LEU A 253 4.06 20.09 5.28
CA LEU A 253 4.48 20.34 3.90
C LEU A 253 5.68 19.48 3.49
N ARG A 254 6.68 19.36 4.37
CA ARG A 254 7.87 18.53 4.11
C ARG A 254 7.51 17.04 4.06
N ALA A 255 6.74 16.56 5.04
CA ALA A 255 6.33 15.16 5.12
C ALA A 255 5.43 14.76 3.95
N SER A 256 4.50 15.62 3.52
CA SER A 256 3.68 15.40 2.32
C SER A 256 4.53 15.28 1.06
N GLY A 257 5.53 16.16 0.88
CA GLY A 257 6.45 16.07 -0.26
C GLY A 257 7.24 14.76 -0.28
N ILE A 258 7.72 14.32 0.89
CA ILE A 258 8.43 13.04 1.04
C ILE A 258 7.47 11.87 0.75
N GLY A 259 6.29 11.84 1.36
CA GLY A 259 5.34 10.75 1.18
C GLY A 259 4.84 10.63 -0.26
N ILE A 260 4.55 11.75 -0.93
CA ILE A 260 4.20 11.75 -2.35
C ILE A 260 5.35 11.20 -3.22
N SER A 261 6.59 11.64 -2.95
CA SER A 261 7.76 11.18 -3.71
C SER A 261 7.99 9.68 -3.51
N VAL A 262 7.85 9.19 -2.28
CA VAL A 262 7.99 7.77 -1.95
C VAL A 262 6.86 6.95 -2.58
N GLY A 263 5.61 7.43 -2.55
CA GLY A 263 4.48 6.70 -3.12
C GLY A 263 4.55 6.53 -4.63
N ILE A 264 5.12 7.50 -5.36
CA ILE A 264 5.36 7.37 -6.81
C ILE A 264 6.38 6.27 -7.12
N LEU A 265 7.29 5.95 -6.19
CA LEU A 265 8.29 4.90 -6.38
C LEU A 265 7.70 3.51 -6.14
N PRO A 266 7.85 2.56 -7.09
CA PRO A 266 7.36 1.20 -6.92
C PRO A 266 7.92 0.51 -5.66
N GLY A 267 6.98 0.01 -4.85
CA GLY A 267 7.12 -0.76 -3.61
C GLY A 267 7.83 -0.11 -2.44
N ALA A 268 8.15 1.18 -2.46
CA ALA A 268 8.71 1.83 -1.28
C ALA A 268 7.69 1.92 -0.12
N GLY A 269 6.44 2.28 -0.44
CA GLY A 269 5.29 2.26 0.46
C GLY A 269 5.36 3.18 1.69
N GLY A 270 4.23 3.27 2.41
CA GLY A 270 4.04 4.17 3.54
C GLY A 270 5.03 4.00 4.71
N ASN A 271 5.63 2.82 4.88
CA ASN A 271 6.61 2.59 5.94
C ASN A 271 7.89 3.42 5.72
N ILE A 272 8.45 3.38 4.51
CA ILE A 272 9.63 4.17 4.16
C ILE A 272 9.29 5.66 4.22
N ALA A 273 8.09 6.05 3.76
CA ALA A 273 7.61 7.43 3.82
C ALA A 273 7.56 7.95 5.26
N ALA A 274 7.03 7.16 6.21
CA ALA A 274 6.95 7.51 7.61
C ALA A 274 8.34 7.69 8.25
N PHE A 275 9.24 6.73 8.07
CA PHE A 275 10.60 6.78 8.62
C PHE A 275 11.41 7.94 8.04
N LEU A 276 11.36 8.15 6.72
CA LEU A 276 12.10 9.23 6.07
C LEU A 276 11.55 10.60 6.47
N SER A 277 10.22 10.73 6.58
CA SER A 277 9.58 11.97 7.05
C SER A 277 9.96 12.27 8.50
N TYR A 278 9.93 11.26 9.38
CA TYR A 278 10.36 11.38 10.77
C TYR A 278 11.81 11.84 10.90
N ASN A 279 12.74 11.16 10.22
CA ASN A 279 14.15 11.49 10.26
C ASN A 279 14.45 12.87 9.69
N THR A 280 13.78 13.24 8.60
CA THR A 280 13.96 14.57 7.99
C THR A 280 13.39 15.66 8.89
N ALA A 281 12.25 15.43 9.55
CA ALA A 281 11.69 16.36 10.52
C ALA A 281 12.62 16.54 11.73
N LYS A 282 13.18 15.45 12.27
CA LYS A 282 14.16 15.49 13.36
C LYS A 282 15.40 16.31 12.99
N ASN A 283 16.00 16.02 11.84
CA ASN A 283 17.24 16.67 11.40
C ASN A 283 17.06 18.17 11.08
N ALA A 284 15.86 18.56 10.66
CA ALA A 284 15.54 19.95 10.33
C ALA A 284 14.94 20.74 11.51
N ASP A 285 14.77 20.12 12.67
CA ASP A 285 14.25 20.79 13.86
C ASP A 285 15.35 21.57 14.58
N LYS A 286 14.94 22.60 15.33
CA LYS A 286 15.85 23.37 16.19
C LYS A 286 16.20 22.61 17.47
N ASP A 287 15.35 21.66 17.87
CA ASP A 287 15.56 20.79 19.03
C ASP A 287 15.41 19.30 18.63
N PRO A 288 16.42 18.71 17.96
CA PRO A 288 16.39 17.31 17.56
C PRO A 288 16.36 16.31 18.73
N ASP A 289 16.84 16.72 19.91
CA ASP A 289 16.96 15.86 21.10
C ASP A 289 15.62 15.61 21.82
N SER A 290 14.59 16.37 21.45
CA SER A 290 13.22 16.16 21.91
C SER A 290 12.48 15.03 21.18
N PHE A 291 12.94 14.63 19.99
CA PHE A 291 12.37 13.51 19.23
C PHE A 291 12.66 12.18 19.92
N GLY A 292 11.67 11.29 19.97
CA GLY A 292 11.71 10.06 20.75
C GLY A 292 11.33 10.24 22.23
N LYS A 293 11.07 11.49 22.65
CA LYS A 293 10.67 11.85 24.02
C LYS A 293 9.28 12.48 24.07
N GLY A 294 8.51 12.41 22.98
CA GLY A 294 7.13 12.91 22.92
C GLY A 294 7.02 14.29 22.26
N ASN A 295 7.80 14.54 21.22
CA ASN A 295 7.67 15.74 20.40
C ASN A 295 6.47 15.58 19.42
N PRO A 296 5.46 16.48 19.44
CA PRO A 296 4.33 16.44 18.51
C PRO A 296 4.74 16.47 17.03
N LYS A 297 5.87 17.07 16.67
CA LYS A 297 6.38 17.10 15.29
C LYS A 297 6.81 15.73 14.80
N GLY A 298 7.28 14.84 15.70
CA GLY A 298 7.60 13.45 15.35
C GLY A 298 6.36 12.69 14.91
N VAL A 299 5.28 12.77 15.69
CA VAL A 299 3.96 12.21 15.34
C VAL A 299 3.44 12.81 14.04
N ALA A 300 3.53 14.14 13.92
CA ALA A 300 3.03 14.84 12.74
C ALA A 300 3.77 14.46 11.46
N ALA A 301 5.09 14.31 11.52
CA ALA A 301 5.91 13.91 10.38
C ALA A 301 5.64 12.46 9.94
N ALA A 302 5.62 11.53 10.89
CA ALA A 302 5.38 10.12 10.62
C ALA A 302 3.99 9.89 9.99
N GLU A 303 2.94 10.43 10.61
CA GLU A 303 1.56 10.23 10.16
C GLU A 303 1.27 10.95 8.84
N CYS A 304 1.79 12.16 8.66
CA CYS A 304 1.63 12.89 7.40
C CYS A 304 2.38 12.21 6.25
N GLY A 305 3.61 11.76 6.47
CA GLY A 305 4.41 11.06 5.47
C GLY A 305 3.76 9.74 5.03
N ASN A 306 3.32 8.92 6.00
CA ASN A 306 2.62 7.67 5.71
C ASN A 306 1.34 7.90 4.90
N ASN A 307 0.46 8.81 5.32
CA ASN A 307 -0.81 9.02 4.63
C ASN A 307 -0.65 9.79 3.30
N ALA A 308 0.47 10.49 3.11
CA ALA A 308 0.85 11.05 1.82
C ALA A 308 1.33 10.00 0.79
N ASP A 309 1.57 8.76 1.20
CA ASP A 309 1.80 7.61 0.30
C ASP A 309 0.48 7.10 -0.32
N ASN A 310 -0.64 7.19 0.42
CA ASN A 310 -1.87 6.46 0.10
C ASN A 310 -2.38 6.71 -1.32
N ALA A 311 -2.72 7.96 -1.66
CA ALA A 311 -3.18 8.28 -3.01
C ALA A 311 -2.01 8.46 -4.00
N ALA A 312 -0.81 8.81 -3.52
CA ALA A 312 0.36 8.97 -4.38
C ALA A 312 0.79 7.63 -5.02
N SER A 313 0.69 6.53 -4.28
CA SER A 313 0.94 5.17 -4.79
C SER A 313 -0.04 4.71 -5.87
N MET A 314 -1.21 5.37 -5.96
CA MET A 314 -2.17 5.16 -7.05
C MET A 314 -1.77 5.87 -8.34
N ILE A 315 -0.87 6.85 -8.31
CA ILE A 315 -0.43 7.59 -9.51
C ILE A 315 0.17 6.63 -10.56
N PRO A 316 1.26 5.90 -10.27
CA PRO A 316 1.79 4.94 -11.22
C PRO A 316 0.83 3.75 -11.39
N ALA A 317 0.06 3.38 -10.37
CA ALA A 317 -0.85 2.25 -10.47
C ALA A 317 -1.90 2.49 -11.56
N LEU A 318 -2.64 3.61 -11.47
CA LEU A 318 -3.70 3.91 -12.44
C LEU A 318 -3.14 4.29 -13.81
N ALA A 319 -2.03 5.04 -13.86
CA ALA A 319 -1.50 5.57 -15.12
C ALA A 319 -0.63 4.57 -15.90
N LEU A 320 0.14 3.73 -15.20
CA LEU A 320 1.08 2.76 -15.81
C LEU A 320 0.64 1.30 -15.64
N GLY A 321 -0.32 1.02 -14.76
CA GLY A 321 -0.62 -0.35 -14.32
C GLY A 321 0.39 -0.90 -13.32
N ILE A 322 1.13 -0.04 -12.63
CA ILE A 322 2.30 -0.45 -11.81
C ILE A 322 2.08 -0.04 -10.36
N PRO A 323 1.96 -1.02 -9.46
CA PRO A 323 1.62 -0.71 -8.08
C PRO A 323 2.78 -0.01 -7.36
N GLY A 324 2.49 1.13 -6.73
CA GLY A 324 3.41 1.83 -5.84
C GLY A 324 3.62 1.08 -4.51
N ASN A 325 2.65 0.29 -4.07
CA ASN A 325 2.72 -0.55 -2.88
C ASN A 325 1.73 -1.74 -2.98
N VAL A 326 1.65 -2.57 -1.93
CA VAL A 326 0.77 -3.75 -1.93
C VAL A 326 -0.71 -3.38 -2.04
N VAL A 327 -1.14 -2.26 -1.42
CA VAL A 327 -2.53 -1.80 -1.52
C VAL A 327 -2.86 -1.38 -2.95
N ALA A 328 -1.93 -0.69 -3.63
CA ALA A 328 -2.07 -0.38 -5.06
C ALA A 328 -2.21 -1.64 -5.90
N ALA A 329 -1.46 -2.71 -5.60
CA ALA A 329 -1.60 -3.99 -6.30
C ALA A 329 -2.99 -4.62 -6.10
N LEU A 330 -3.56 -4.52 -4.89
CA LEU A 330 -4.93 -4.92 -4.61
C LEU A 330 -5.93 -4.10 -5.42
N VAL A 331 -5.78 -2.77 -5.50
CA VAL A 331 -6.64 -1.91 -6.33
C VAL A 331 -6.56 -2.27 -7.82
N LEU A 332 -5.35 -2.49 -8.35
CA LEU A 332 -5.18 -2.92 -9.74
C LEU A 332 -5.88 -4.25 -10.01
N SER A 333 -5.78 -5.18 -9.08
CA SER A 333 -6.45 -6.47 -9.20
C SER A 333 -7.96 -6.32 -9.17
N ALA A 334 -8.48 -5.42 -8.33
CA ALA A 334 -9.91 -5.10 -8.26
C ALA A 334 -10.42 -4.54 -9.60
N LEU A 335 -9.69 -3.59 -10.19
CA LEU A 335 -10.02 -3.02 -11.49
C LEU A 335 -10.10 -4.11 -12.56
N VAL A 336 -9.10 -4.98 -12.64
CA VAL A 336 -9.07 -6.08 -13.63
C VAL A 336 -10.26 -7.02 -13.44
N ILE A 337 -10.65 -7.34 -12.21
CA ILE A 337 -11.83 -8.15 -11.92
C ILE A 337 -13.12 -7.46 -12.40
N HIS A 338 -13.22 -6.14 -12.28
CA HIS A 338 -14.34 -5.36 -12.83
C HIS A 338 -14.24 -5.13 -14.35
N GLY A 339 -13.34 -5.82 -15.04
CA GLY A 339 -13.14 -5.70 -16.49
C GLY A 339 -12.46 -4.40 -16.92
N LEU A 340 -11.85 -3.68 -15.98
CA LEU A 340 -11.17 -2.42 -16.22
C LEU A 340 -9.67 -2.65 -16.34
N GLN A 341 -9.08 -2.21 -17.44
CA GLN A 341 -7.65 -2.36 -17.69
C GLN A 341 -6.91 -1.12 -17.19
N PRO A 342 -6.04 -1.24 -16.16
CA PRO A 342 -5.21 -0.12 -15.71
C PRO A 342 -4.27 0.37 -16.80
N GLY A 343 -3.87 1.65 -16.72
CA GLY A 343 -3.00 2.29 -17.69
C GLY A 343 -3.65 3.51 -18.36
N PRO A 344 -3.03 4.06 -19.43
CA PRO A 344 -3.52 5.27 -20.07
C PRO A 344 -4.93 5.12 -20.67
N GLN A 345 -5.31 3.89 -21.07
CA GLN A 345 -6.63 3.60 -21.61
C GLN A 345 -7.74 3.79 -20.57
N LEU A 346 -7.47 3.51 -19.29
CA LEU A 346 -8.45 3.66 -18.21
C LEU A 346 -8.95 5.11 -18.10
N PHE A 347 -8.04 6.08 -18.27
CA PHE A 347 -8.35 7.51 -18.25
C PHE A 347 -9.18 7.96 -19.45
N GLN A 348 -9.11 7.24 -20.58
CA GLN A 348 -9.85 7.55 -21.80
C GLN A 348 -11.22 6.86 -21.84
N GLN A 349 -11.25 5.58 -21.48
CA GLN A 349 -12.45 4.73 -21.58
C GLN A 349 -13.37 4.86 -20.36
N SER A 350 -12.81 5.15 -19.19
CA SER A 350 -13.57 5.23 -17.93
C SER A 350 -13.25 6.50 -17.14
N PRO A 351 -13.33 7.70 -17.75
CA PRO A 351 -12.91 8.96 -17.12
C PRO A 351 -13.69 9.28 -15.85
N VAL A 352 -15.00 8.98 -15.82
CA VAL A 352 -15.86 9.21 -14.65
C VAL A 352 -15.46 8.32 -13.48
N LEU A 353 -15.10 7.07 -13.75
CA LEU A 353 -14.69 6.12 -12.72
C LEU A 353 -13.32 6.46 -12.14
N VAL A 354 -12.34 6.75 -12.99
CA VAL A 354 -11.00 7.14 -12.54
C VAL A 354 -11.04 8.46 -11.78
N GLY A 355 -11.68 9.48 -12.37
CA GLY A 355 -11.86 10.76 -11.69
C GLY A 355 -12.66 10.61 -10.40
N GLY A 356 -13.65 9.71 -10.40
CA GLY A 356 -14.46 9.38 -9.23
C GLY A 356 -13.61 8.80 -8.11
N PHE A 357 -12.82 7.77 -8.37
CA PHE A 357 -11.91 7.18 -7.38
C PHE A 357 -10.87 8.17 -6.85
N MET A 358 -10.35 9.06 -7.71
CA MET A 358 -9.47 10.15 -7.25
C MET A 358 -10.18 11.09 -6.27
N MET A 359 -11.44 11.41 -6.54
CA MET A 359 -12.28 12.21 -5.64
C MET A 359 -12.62 11.43 -4.36
N GLU A 360 -12.86 10.13 -4.43
CA GLU A 360 -13.12 9.29 -3.25
C GLU A 360 -11.89 9.25 -2.32
N MET A 361 -10.68 9.13 -2.87
CA MET A 361 -9.43 9.23 -2.08
C MET A 361 -9.30 10.59 -1.38
N LEU A 362 -9.70 11.68 -2.04
CA LEU A 362 -9.73 13.02 -1.45
C LEU A 362 -10.80 13.13 -0.35
N LEU A 363 -12.03 12.75 -0.65
CA LEU A 363 -13.18 12.88 0.25
C LEU A 363 -13.02 12.01 1.49
N THR A 364 -12.55 10.78 1.36
CA THR A 364 -12.27 9.90 2.51
C THR A 364 -11.14 10.45 3.39
N SER A 365 -10.13 11.11 2.82
CA SER A 365 -9.11 11.83 3.59
C SER A 365 -9.69 13.01 4.37
N VAL A 366 -10.66 13.73 3.79
CA VAL A 366 -11.41 14.79 4.49
C VAL A 366 -12.32 14.21 5.57
N LEU A 367 -12.99 13.08 5.30
CA LEU A 367 -13.84 12.40 6.27
C LEU A 367 -13.08 11.99 7.53
N ILE A 368 -11.78 11.68 7.44
CA ILE A 368 -10.94 11.42 8.62
C ILE A 368 -10.90 12.64 9.56
N LEU A 369 -10.87 13.88 9.05
CA LEU A 369 -10.93 15.07 9.93
C LEU A 369 -12.25 15.14 10.69
N CYS A 370 -13.35 14.80 10.01
CA CYS A 370 -14.68 14.82 10.59
C CYS A 370 -14.88 13.69 11.61
N LEU A 371 -14.39 12.49 11.31
CA LEU A 371 -14.65 11.26 12.07
C LEU A 371 -13.57 10.96 13.14
N GLY A 372 -12.32 11.38 12.91
CA GLY A 372 -11.14 10.93 13.66
C GLY A 372 -11.00 11.51 15.07
N GLY A 373 -11.66 12.62 15.39
CA GLY A 373 -11.51 13.25 16.71
C GLY A 373 -12.17 12.46 17.86
N ALA A 374 -13.50 12.41 17.88
CA ALA A 374 -14.29 11.91 19.01
C ALA A 374 -14.90 10.52 18.79
N LEU A 375 -15.13 10.13 17.53
CA LEU A 375 -15.72 8.84 17.19
C LEU A 375 -14.65 7.73 17.27
N ALA A 376 -13.47 7.97 16.70
CA ALA A 376 -12.38 6.99 16.69
C ALA A 376 -11.91 6.60 18.10
N THR A 377 -11.77 7.57 19.02
CA THR A 377 -11.38 7.33 20.42
C THR A 377 -12.45 6.59 21.23
N ARG A 378 -13.73 6.95 21.07
CA ARG A 378 -14.84 6.29 21.79
C ARG A 378 -15.06 4.87 21.30
N VAL A 379 -14.91 4.63 20.00
CA VAL A 379 -15.12 3.29 19.45
C VAL A 379 -13.91 2.38 19.66
N PHE A 380 -12.68 2.91 19.61
CA PHE A 380 -11.48 2.13 20.00
C PHE A 380 -11.62 1.54 21.41
N ALA A 381 -12.13 2.33 22.37
CA ALA A 381 -12.35 1.89 23.75
C ALA A 381 -13.42 0.78 23.89
N GLN A 382 -14.37 0.69 22.96
CA GLN A 382 -15.40 -0.35 22.96
C GLN A 382 -14.91 -1.61 22.23
N PHE A 383 -14.16 -1.47 21.15
CA PHE A 383 -13.72 -2.60 20.31
C PHE A 383 -12.54 -3.39 20.89
N GLN A 384 -11.71 -2.78 21.75
CA GLN A 384 -10.69 -3.51 22.54
C GLN A 384 -11.27 -4.64 23.39
N ARG A 385 -12.58 -4.62 23.64
CA ARG A 385 -13.29 -5.62 24.45
C ARG A 385 -13.80 -6.81 23.63
N LEU A 386 -13.66 -6.79 22.30
CA LEU A 386 -14.06 -7.93 21.48
C LEU A 386 -13.07 -9.09 21.64
N PRO A 387 -13.55 -10.29 22.00
CA PRO A 387 -12.67 -11.45 22.14
C PRO A 387 -12.16 -11.86 20.76
N GLY A 388 -10.84 -12.01 20.63
CA GLY A 388 -10.20 -12.51 19.41
C GLY A 388 -10.75 -13.86 18.94
N VAL A 389 -11.32 -14.64 19.88
CA VAL A 389 -12.02 -15.91 19.66
C VAL A 389 -13.17 -15.81 18.64
N LEU A 390 -13.83 -14.65 18.51
CA LEU A 390 -14.87 -14.45 17.50
C LEU A 390 -14.32 -13.93 16.17
N LEU A 391 -13.25 -13.13 16.21
CA LEU A 391 -12.68 -12.48 15.02
C LEU A 391 -12.06 -13.50 14.07
N VAL A 392 -11.24 -14.42 14.57
CA VAL A 392 -10.52 -15.41 13.76
C VAL A 392 -11.49 -16.26 12.90
N PRO A 393 -12.50 -16.97 13.47
CA PRO A 393 -13.40 -17.79 12.66
C PRO A 393 -14.23 -16.95 11.69
N SER A 394 -14.67 -15.75 12.07
CA SER A 394 -15.40 -14.85 11.17
C SER A 394 -14.54 -14.42 9.97
N ILE A 395 -13.27 -14.06 10.19
CA ILE A 395 -12.37 -13.67 9.11
C ILE A 395 -12.10 -14.88 8.19
N LEU A 396 -11.84 -16.06 8.73
CA LEU A 396 -11.62 -17.27 7.93
C LEU A 396 -12.85 -17.62 7.06
N ILE A 397 -14.05 -17.52 7.63
CA ILE A 397 -15.29 -17.72 6.85
C ILE A 397 -15.41 -16.70 5.73
N LEU A 398 -15.18 -15.41 6.01
CA LEU A 398 -15.22 -14.35 5.01
C LEU A 398 -14.16 -14.55 3.91
N MET A 399 -12.95 -14.99 4.27
CA MET A 399 -11.90 -15.33 3.30
C MET A 399 -12.33 -16.45 2.36
N CYS A 400 -12.83 -17.56 2.93
CA CYS A 400 -13.25 -18.72 2.14
C CYS A 400 -14.45 -18.38 1.24
N VAL A 401 -15.47 -17.73 1.78
CA VAL A 401 -16.64 -17.30 1.01
C VAL A 401 -16.21 -16.33 -0.09
N GLY A 402 -15.39 -15.33 0.25
CA GLY A 402 -14.90 -14.34 -0.69
C GLY A 402 -14.16 -14.99 -1.86
N VAL A 403 -13.11 -15.76 -1.58
CA VAL A 403 -12.32 -16.43 -2.61
C VAL A 403 -13.17 -17.35 -3.48
N TYR A 404 -14.12 -18.09 -2.89
CA TYR A 404 -15.00 -18.96 -3.65
C TYR A 404 -15.91 -18.19 -4.62
N VAL A 405 -16.43 -17.02 -4.22
CA VAL A 405 -17.36 -16.21 -5.02
C VAL A 405 -16.70 -15.64 -6.30
N ILE A 406 -15.38 -15.44 -6.32
CA ILE A 406 -14.69 -14.85 -7.48
C ILE A 406 -14.86 -15.71 -8.74
N ASN A 407 -14.51 -16.99 -8.66
CA ASN A 407 -14.51 -17.89 -9.83
C ASN A 407 -15.46 -19.08 -9.67
N GLY A 408 -16.07 -19.28 -8.49
CA GLY A 408 -16.87 -20.48 -8.18
C GLY A 408 -16.04 -21.77 -8.14
N ARG A 409 -14.72 -21.67 -7.94
CA ARG A 409 -13.77 -22.79 -8.05
C ARG A 409 -13.25 -23.21 -6.68
N PRO A 410 -13.51 -24.45 -6.21
CA PRO A 410 -12.94 -24.95 -4.95
C PRO A 410 -11.41 -24.97 -4.92
N VAL A 411 -10.77 -25.13 -6.09
CA VAL A 411 -9.30 -25.12 -6.22
C VAL A 411 -8.68 -23.81 -5.74
N ASP A 412 -9.40 -22.69 -5.86
CA ASP A 412 -8.90 -21.39 -5.46
C ASP A 412 -8.74 -21.29 -3.94
N LEU A 413 -9.55 -22.03 -3.17
CA LEU A 413 -9.40 -22.15 -1.71
C LEU A 413 -8.09 -22.86 -1.35
N TRP A 414 -7.71 -23.88 -2.10
CA TRP A 414 -6.44 -24.58 -1.92
C TRP A 414 -5.25 -23.71 -2.32
N ILE A 415 -5.38 -22.94 -3.40
CA ILE A 415 -4.36 -21.95 -3.80
C ILE A 415 -4.18 -20.90 -2.69
N MET A 416 -5.27 -20.34 -2.17
CA MET A 416 -5.23 -19.39 -1.05
C MET A 416 -4.52 -19.98 0.17
N LEU A 417 -4.87 -21.22 0.54
CA LEU A 417 -4.26 -21.91 1.68
C LEU A 417 -2.76 -22.12 1.48
N LEU A 418 -2.35 -22.66 0.33
CA LEU A 418 -0.94 -22.90 0.01
C LEU A 418 -0.14 -21.59 -0.03
N ALA A 419 -0.70 -20.54 -0.65
CA ALA A 419 -0.09 -19.22 -0.69
C ALA A 419 0.07 -18.65 0.73
N GLY A 420 -0.93 -18.80 1.61
CA GLY A 420 -0.82 -18.29 2.97
C GLY A 420 0.14 -19.07 3.86
N ILE A 421 0.22 -20.39 3.70
CA ILE A 421 1.25 -21.20 4.37
C ILE A 421 2.64 -20.78 3.87
N ALA A 422 2.83 -20.63 2.56
CA ALA A 422 4.09 -20.16 1.98
C ALA A 422 4.45 -18.75 2.50
N GLY A 423 3.50 -17.83 2.53
CA GLY A 423 3.68 -16.48 3.07
C GLY A 423 4.14 -16.48 4.52
N TYR A 424 3.49 -17.28 5.37
CA TYR A 424 3.87 -17.44 6.77
C TYR A 424 5.31 -17.94 6.96
N PHE A 425 5.77 -18.92 6.15
CA PHE A 425 7.15 -19.39 6.21
C PHE A 425 8.15 -18.38 5.64
N LEU A 426 7.80 -17.69 4.54
CA LEU A 426 8.63 -16.66 3.93
C LEU A 426 8.88 -15.49 4.88
N GLU A 427 7.86 -15.05 5.60
CA GLU A 427 8.00 -14.05 6.66
C GLU A 427 8.97 -14.52 7.77
N LYS A 428 8.91 -15.80 8.17
CA LYS A 428 9.82 -16.36 9.18
C LYS A 428 11.28 -16.40 8.76
N VAL A 429 11.58 -16.39 7.46
CA VAL A 429 12.95 -16.34 6.93
C VAL A 429 13.34 -14.93 6.44
N ASP A 430 12.60 -13.90 6.87
CA ASP A 430 12.81 -12.48 6.52
C ASP A 430 12.74 -12.20 5.01
N VAL A 431 11.89 -12.94 4.27
CA VAL A 431 11.61 -12.63 2.87
C VAL A 431 10.39 -11.72 2.80
N SER A 432 10.57 -10.54 2.20
CA SER A 432 9.45 -9.63 1.95
C SER A 432 8.50 -10.22 0.90
N LEU A 433 7.19 -10.21 1.20
CA LEU A 433 6.15 -10.70 0.29
C LEU A 433 5.84 -9.72 -0.85
N ALA A 434 6.17 -8.42 -0.68
CA ALA A 434 5.83 -7.39 -1.66
C ALA A 434 6.51 -7.61 -3.03
N PRO A 435 7.81 -7.96 -3.09
CA PRO A 435 8.45 -8.36 -4.34
C PRO A 435 7.73 -9.49 -5.08
N ILE A 436 7.15 -10.48 -4.38
CA ILE A 436 6.44 -11.61 -5.01
C ILE A 436 5.21 -11.11 -5.78
N ILE A 437 4.39 -10.27 -5.14
CA ILE A 437 3.21 -9.70 -5.79
C ILE A 437 3.59 -8.82 -6.98
N LEU A 438 4.60 -7.96 -6.81
CA LEU A 438 5.05 -7.15 -7.93
C LEU A 438 5.63 -7.99 -9.06
N GLY A 439 6.34 -9.07 -8.76
CA GLY A 439 6.79 -10.04 -9.74
C GLY A 439 5.63 -10.69 -10.48
N MET A 440 4.55 -11.06 -9.78
CA MET A 440 3.35 -11.65 -10.40
C MET A 440 2.65 -10.69 -11.37
N ILE A 441 2.65 -9.39 -11.09
CA ILE A 441 2.04 -8.37 -11.94
C ILE A 441 2.97 -7.95 -13.07
N LEU A 442 4.21 -7.59 -12.73
CA LEU A 442 5.18 -7.00 -13.65
C LEU A 442 5.93 -8.04 -14.47
N GLY A 443 6.03 -9.28 -14.01
CA GLY A 443 6.69 -10.38 -14.72
C GLY A 443 6.04 -10.67 -16.08
N PRO A 444 4.73 -10.96 -16.14
CA PRO A 444 4.01 -11.12 -17.40
C PRO A 444 4.06 -9.87 -18.28
N MET A 445 4.02 -8.68 -17.67
CA MET A 445 4.16 -7.42 -18.39
C MET A 445 5.55 -7.31 -19.04
N ALA A 446 6.62 -7.59 -18.31
CA ALA A 446 7.99 -7.59 -18.81
C ALA A 446 8.16 -8.59 -19.95
N GLU A 447 7.70 -9.83 -19.75
CA GLU A 447 7.82 -10.90 -20.74
C GLU A 447 7.09 -10.57 -22.05
N GLN A 448 5.84 -10.11 -21.96
CA GLN A 448 5.08 -9.73 -23.15
C GLN A 448 5.69 -8.52 -23.84
N SER A 449 6.20 -7.55 -23.07
CA SER A 449 6.78 -6.32 -23.59
C SER A 449 8.10 -6.56 -24.31
N VAL A 450 9.01 -7.36 -23.73
CA VAL A 450 10.29 -7.70 -24.37
C VAL A 450 10.06 -8.50 -25.65
N ARG A 451 9.13 -9.46 -25.64
CA ARG A 451 8.82 -10.27 -26.83
C ARG A 451 8.21 -9.41 -27.93
N ARG A 452 7.28 -8.51 -27.61
CA ARG A 452 6.72 -7.57 -28.59
C ARG A 452 7.78 -6.61 -29.14
N ALA A 453 8.66 -6.08 -28.29
CA ALA A 453 9.76 -5.22 -28.71
C ALA A 453 10.68 -5.92 -29.71
N LEU A 454 11.15 -7.13 -29.35
CA LEU A 454 12.03 -7.93 -30.22
C LEU A 454 11.34 -8.35 -31.53
N LEU A 455 10.05 -8.65 -31.51
CA LEU A 455 9.31 -8.94 -32.75
C LEU A 455 9.26 -7.74 -33.68
N ILE A 456 9.01 -6.53 -33.15
CA ILE A 456 9.00 -5.28 -33.93
C ILE A 456 10.41 -4.98 -34.47
N ALA A 457 11.43 -5.15 -33.63
CA ALA A 457 12.83 -4.95 -33.97
C ALA A 457 13.45 -6.12 -34.78
N ARG A 458 12.64 -7.11 -35.20
CA ARG A 458 13.09 -8.29 -35.97
C ARG A 458 14.24 -9.07 -35.30
N GLY A 459 14.23 -9.14 -33.98
CA GLY A 459 15.22 -9.84 -33.15
C GLY A 459 16.38 -8.97 -32.68
N ASP A 460 16.46 -7.70 -33.09
CA ASP A 460 17.50 -6.79 -32.61
C ASP A 460 17.25 -6.34 -31.18
N ALA A 461 18.03 -6.90 -30.23
CA ALA A 461 17.94 -6.57 -28.81
C ALA A 461 18.49 -5.17 -28.48
N THR A 462 19.21 -4.52 -29.39
CA THR A 462 19.71 -3.15 -29.15
C THR A 462 18.58 -2.13 -29.09
N ASP A 463 17.43 -2.41 -29.73
CA ASP A 463 16.22 -1.56 -29.65
C ASP A 463 15.73 -1.35 -28.22
N LEU A 464 16.00 -2.31 -27.32
CA LEU A 464 15.67 -2.20 -25.90
C LEU A 464 16.44 -1.08 -25.20
N VAL A 465 17.59 -0.65 -25.71
CA VAL A 465 18.46 0.33 -25.02
C VAL A 465 18.79 1.56 -25.87
N THR A 466 18.48 1.56 -27.16
CA THR A 466 18.73 2.69 -28.06
C THR A 466 17.65 3.77 -27.97
N ARG A 467 16.42 3.42 -27.57
CA ARG A 467 15.34 4.41 -27.36
C ARG A 467 15.64 5.27 -26.11
N PRO A 468 15.52 6.62 -26.18
CA PRO A 468 15.94 7.49 -25.08
C PRO A 468 15.31 7.19 -23.72
N ILE A 469 13.99 6.93 -23.69
CA ILE A 469 13.26 6.63 -22.45
C ILE A 469 13.69 5.27 -21.89
N SER A 470 13.77 4.26 -22.76
CA SER A 470 14.24 2.92 -22.41
C SER A 470 15.68 2.94 -21.87
N ALA A 471 16.57 3.70 -22.49
CA ALA A 471 17.96 3.88 -22.04
C ALA A 471 18.04 4.46 -20.62
N VAL A 472 17.26 5.51 -20.34
CA VAL A 472 17.22 6.13 -19.01
C VAL A 472 16.72 5.13 -17.95
N LEU A 473 15.68 4.37 -18.26
CA LEU A 473 15.14 3.35 -17.35
C LEU A 473 16.10 2.18 -17.16
N ALA A 474 16.82 1.77 -18.21
CA ALA A 474 17.86 0.74 -18.14
C ALA A 474 19.00 1.17 -17.21
N ILE A 475 19.47 2.41 -17.35
CA ILE A 475 20.50 2.99 -16.48
C ILE A 475 19.99 3.07 -15.04
N ALA A 476 18.77 3.57 -14.83
CA ALA A 476 18.16 3.64 -13.50
C ALA A 476 18.03 2.25 -12.85
N THR A 477 17.61 1.24 -13.61
CA THR A 477 17.53 -0.16 -13.17
C THR A 477 18.90 -0.69 -12.77
N ALA A 478 19.92 -0.47 -13.60
CA ALA A 478 21.29 -0.88 -13.30
C ALA A 478 21.81 -0.20 -12.03
N LEU A 479 21.54 1.11 -11.85
CA LEU A 479 21.91 1.83 -10.63
C LEU A 479 21.24 1.24 -9.38
N VAL A 480 19.94 0.92 -9.45
CA VAL A 480 19.22 0.30 -8.32
C VAL A 480 19.82 -1.06 -7.96
N ILE A 481 20.09 -1.91 -8.94
CA ILE A 481 20.64 -3.25 -8.72
C ILE A 481 22.09 -3.19 -8.20
N LEU A 482 22.90 -2.27 -8.73
CA LEU A 482 24.31 -2.16 -8.37
C LEU A 482 24.53 -1.37 -7.06
N TRP A 483 23.57 -0.57 -6.62
CA TRP A 483 23.69 0.27 -5.43
C TRP A 483 24.11 -0.50 -4.16
N PRO A 484 23.50 -1.65 -3.81
CA PRO A 484 23.91 -2.44 -2.65
C PRO A 484 25.35 -2.95 -2.76
N ILE A 485 25.77 -3.36 -3.95
CA ILE A 485 27.12 -3.89 -4.22
C ILE A 485 28.15 -2.78 -4.04
N ILE A 486 27.89 -1.59 -4.62
CA ILE A 486 28.76 -0.41 -4.48
C ILE A 486 28.87 0.00 -3.02
N LYS A 487 27.75 0.00 -2.27
CA LYS A 487 27.75 0.31 -0.84
C LYS A 487 28.62 -0.67 -0.06
N MET A 488 28.47 -1.98 -0.30
CA MET A 488 29.26 -3.03 0.33
C MET A 488 30.76 -2.90 0.06
N LEU A 489 31.14 -2.60 -1.18
CA LEU A 489 32.55 -2.40 -1.56
C LEU A 489 33.15 -1.15 -0.89
N ARG A 490 32.37 -0.07 -0.74
CA ARG A 490 32.83 1.15 -0.06
C ARG A 490 33.01 0.96 1.45
N THR A 491 32.09 0.28 2.14
CA THR A 491 32.25 0.00 3.58
C THR A 491 33.42 -0.94 3.88
N LYS A 492 33.76 -1.85 2.95
CA LYS A 492 34.91 -2.75 3.10
C LYS A 492 36.26 -2.03 2.94
N ASN A 493 36.32 -0.95 2.16
CA ASN A 493 37.53 -0.13 2.02
C ASN A 493 37.74 0.82 3.22
N SER A 494 36.68 1.34 3.83
CA SER A 494 36.82 2.22 5.00
C SER A 494 37.25 1.49 6.29
N SER A 495 37.06 0.16 6.40
CA SER A 495 37.60 -0.63 7.52
C SER A 495 39.08 -1.01 7.35
N VAL A 496 39.62 -0.90 6.14
CA VAL A 496 41.04 -1.17 5.86
C VAL A 496 41.90 0.08 6.10
N ASP A 497 41.34 1.28 5.97
CA ASP A 497 42.05 2.54 6.28
C ASP A 497 42.01 2.93 7.76
N SER A 498 41.09 2.41 8.58
CA SER A 498 41.08 2.66 10.04
C SER A 498 41.96 1.69 10.84
N SER A 499 42.70 0.81 10.16
CA SER A 499 43.62 -0.18 10.75
C SER A 499 45.08 0.01 10.30
N ARG A 500 45.40 1.19 9.73
CA ARG A 500 46.76 1.60 9.36
C ARG A 500 47.25 2.77 10.20
#